data_AF-M5C7H8-F1
#
_entry.id   AF-M5C7H8-F1
#
_cell.length_a   1.000
_cell.length_b   1.000
_cell.length_c   1.000
_cell.angle_alpha   90.00
_cell.angle_beta   90.00
_cell.angle_gamma   90.00
#
_symmetry.space_group_name_H-M   'P 1'
#
loop_
_entity.id
_entity.type
_entity.pdbx_description
1 polymer ?
#
loop_
_entity_poly.entity_id
_entity_poly.type
_entity_poly.pdbx_seq_one_letter_code
_entity_poly.pdbx_strand_id
1 'polypeptide(L)'
;MGLYAAPTLGDGNCLFRALSDQIYGTPNEHLALRKEICAFMAAHKERFEAFVDDDRSWDQHISSMRNNGTYGGHLELTAFAQLKVVNVKVVQPGLVYVIEGAKIDIFGPSTSTGSAAGGEEVAPASSKDKRKAKKERLKKKAAERAAGEDSDDDDDDGSPPFPATVYVAPASRHARRV
;
A
#
# COMPACT_ATOMS: atom_id res chain seq x y z
N MET A 1 -5.03 7.10 -22.92
CA MET A 1 -4.25 6.84 -21.69
C MET A 1 -2.94 6.19 -22.07
N GLY A 2 -1.81 6.81 -21.73
CA GLY A 2 -0.51 6.15 -21.77
C GLY A 2 -0.37 5.21 -20.57
N LEU A 3 -0.94 4.01 -20.70
CA LEU A 3 -0.78 2.93 -19.71
C LEU A 3 -0.52 1.63 -20.46
N TYR A 4 0.57 0.95 -20.16
CA TYR A 4 0.83 -0.39 -20.66
C TYR A 4 0.72 -1.40 -19.52
N ALA A 5 0.27 -2.60 -19.82
CA ALA A 5 0.12 -3.63 -18.79
C ALA A 5 1.36 -4.54 -18.73
N ALA A 6 2.14 -4.40 -17.66
CA ALA A 6 3.27 -5.25 -17.35
C ALA A 6 2.79 -6.70 -17.09
N PRO A 7 3.51 -7.70 -17.61
CA PRO A 7 3.22 -9.10 -17.31
C PRO A 7 3.51 -9.40 -15.84
N THR A 8 2.74 -10.31 -15.25
CA THR A 8 2.96 -10.80 -13.89
C THR A 8 2.60 -12.28 -13.85
N LEU A 9 3.33 -13.07 -13.06
CA LEU A 9 3.00 -14.47 -12.83
C LEU A 9 1.59 -14.59 -12.25
N GLY A 10 0.79 -15.53 -12.76
CA GLY A 10 -0.52 -15.89 -12.19
C GLY A 10 -0.40 -16.71 -10.91
N ASP A 11 0.54 -16.37 -10.02
CA ASP A 11 0.62 -16.90 -8.66
C ASP A 11 -0.24 -16.05 -7.73
N GLY A 12 -0.59 -16.56 -6.55
CA GLY A 12 -1.29 -15.74 -5.53
C GLY A 12 -0.42 -14.65 -4.91
N ASN A 13 0.75 -14.34 -5.48
CA ASN A 13 1.51 -13.13 -5.17
C ASN A 13 1.30 -12.00 -6.19
N CYS A 14 0.56 -12.25 -7.28
CA CYS A 14 0.40 -11.32 -8.40
C CYS A 14 0.03 -9.88 -7.96
N LEU A 15 -0.93 -9.74 -7.04
CA LEU A 15 -1.34 -8.47 -6.45
C LEU A 15 -0.18 -7.76 -5.74
N PHE A 16 0.50 -8.45 -4.82
CA PHE A 16 1.61 -7.89 -4.04
C PHE A 16 2.83 -7.58 -4.91
N ARG A 17 3.09 -8.36 -5.96
CA ARG A 17 4.11 -8.08 -6.97
C ARG A 17 3.79 -6.76 -7.69
N ALA A 18 2.54 -6.54 -8.10
CA ALA A 18 2.13 -5.30 -8.76
C ALA A 18 2.22 -4.07 -7.85
N LEU A 19 1.75 -4.17 -6.60
CA LEU A 19 1.86 -3.07 -5.64
C LEU A 19 3.33 -2.75 -5.33
N SER A 20 4.17 -3.77 -5.19
CA SER A 20 5.63 -3.63 -5.04
C SER A 20 6.25 -2.94 -6.27
N ASP A 21 5.84 -3.36 -7.47
CA ASP A 21 6.33 -2.83 -8.73
C ASP A 21 6.01 -1.34 -8.92
N GLN A 22 4.82 -0.90 -8.47
CA GLN A 22 4.36 0.49 -8.57
C GLN A 22 5.00 1.42 -7.54
N ILE A 23 5.31 0.94 -6.33
CA ILE A 23 5.90 1.76 -5.25
C ILE A 23 7.43 1.73 -5.25
N TYR A 24 8.03 0.58 -5.56
CA TYR A 24 9.47 0.36 -5.46
C TYR A 24 10.16 0.18 -6.83
N GLY A 25 9.40 0.22 -7.94
CA GLY A 25 9.92 -0.02 -9.29
C GLY A 25 10.27 -1.49 -9.58
N THR A 26 10.05 -2.40 -8.63
CA THR A 26 10.42 -3.81 -8.71
C THR A 26 9.39 -4.71 -8.01
N PRO A 27 9.08 -5.91 -8.56
CA PRO A 27 8.19 -6.86 -7.90
C PRO A 27 8.83 -7.62 -6.73
N ASN A 28 10.12 -7.42 -6.45
CA ASN A 28 10.89 -8.26 -5.52
C ASN A 28 10.51 -8.06 -4.03
N GLU A 29 10.02 -6.88 -3.65
CA GLU A 29 9.63 -6.58 -2.25
C GLU A 29 8.23 -7.10 -1.88
N HIS A 30 7.57 -7.89 -2.76
CA HIS A 30 6.20 -8.36 -2.57
C HIS A 30 5.96 -9.13 -1.26
N LEU A 31 6.96 -9.88 -0.76
CA LEU A 31 6.87 -10.60 0.52
C LEU A 31 6.99 -9.68 1.74
N ALA A 32 7.81 -8.64 1.66
CA ALA A 32 7.90 -7.61 2.69
C ALA A 32 6.59 -6.81 2.73
N LEU A 33 6.11 -6.38 1.55
CA LEU A 33 4.88 -5.63 1.41
C LEU A 33 3.64 -6.42 1.89
N ARG A 34 3.53 -7.72 1.58
CA ARG A 34 2.50 -8.61 2.14
C ARG A 34 2.51 -8.59 3.67
N LYS A 35 3.69 -8.69 4.29
CA LYS A 35 3.82 -8.66 5.76
C LYS A 35 3.45 -7.30 6.35
N GLU A 36 3.84 -6.20 5.71
CA GLU A 36 3.45 -4.85 6.12
C GLU A 36 1.93 -4.65 6.07
N ILE A 37 1.27 -5.06 4.98
CA ILE A 37 -0.19 -5.00 4.83
C ILE A 37 -0.89 -5.84 5.91
N CYS A 38 -0.47 -7.10 6.11
CA CYS A 38 -1.04 -7.96 7.15
C CYS A 38 -0.80 -7.44 8.58
N ALA A 39 0.30 -6.70 8.81
CA ALA A 39 0.56 -6.05 10.10
C ALA A 39 -0.31 -4.81 10.29
N PHE A 40 -0.50 -4.00 9.25
CA PHE A 40 -1.40 -2.84 9.27
C PHE A 40 -2.85 -3.26 9.51
N MET A 41 -3.33 -4.30 8.80
CA MET A 41 -4.66 -4.87 9.00
C MET A 41 -4.84 -5.36 10.45
N ALA A 42 -3.87 -6.14 10.97
CA ALA A 42 -3.91 -6.64 12.35
C ALA A 42 -3.93 -5.51 13.40
N ALA A 43 -3.25 -4.40 13.14
CA ALA A 43 -3.25 -3.23 14.04
C ALA A 43 -4.56 -2.41 14.00
N HIS A 44 -5.36 -2.55 12.94
CA HIS A 44 -6.64 -1.84 12.76
C HIS A 44 -7.80 -2.84 12.62
N LYS A 45 -7.75 -3.93 13.40
CA LYS A 45 -8.68 -5.07 13.31
C LYS A 45 -10.15 -4.62 13.18
N GLU A 46 -10.60 -3.71 14.04
CA GLU A 46 -11.98 -3.20 14.11
C GLU A 46 -12.47 -2.60 12.77
N ARG A 47 -11.58 -2.04 11.95
CA ARG A 47 -11.91 -1.46 10.64
C ARG A 47 -12.04 -2.51 9.53
N PHE A 48 -11.42 -3.67 9.69
CA PHE A 48 -11.26 -4.67 8.63
C PHE A 48 -11.99 -5.99 8.91
N GLU A 49 -12.27 -6.32 10.18
CA GLU A 49 -12.95 -7.57 10.57
C GLU A 49 -14.34 -7.71 9.96
N ALA A 50 -15.12 -6.61 9.89
CA ALA A 50 -16.44 -6.58 9.27
C ALA A 50 -16.47 -6.78 7.73
N PHE A 51 -15.30 -6.93 7.10
CA PHE A 51 -15.14 -7.16 5.66
C PHE A 51 -14.41 -8.48 5.33
N VAL A 52 -14.18 -9.34 6.33
CA VAL A 52 -13.73 -10.72 6.10
C VAL A 52 -14.95 -11.60 5.84
N ASP A 53 -14.82 -12.60 4.97
CA ASP A 53 -15.92 -13.52 4.65
C ASP A 53 -16.42 -14.26 5.90
N ASP A 54 -17.74 -14.37 6.09
CA ASP A 54 -18.37 -15.00 7.26
C ASP A 54 -17.89 -16.45 7.52
N ASP A 55 -17.45 -17.16 6.47
CA ASP A 55 -16.91 -18.52 6.53
C ASP A 55 -15.50 -18.62 7.17
N ARG A 56 -14.82 -17.49 7.46
CA ARG A 56 -13.46 -17.46 8.01
C ARG A 56 -13.32 -16.45 9.14
N SER A 57 -12.75 -16.87 10.27
CA SER A 57 -12.46 -15.91 11.35
C SER A 57 -11.36 -14.93 10.97
N TRP A 58 -11.35 -13.75 11.60
CA TRP A 58 -10.29 -12.74 11.42
C TRP A 58 -8.87 -13.32 11.49
N ASP A 59 -8.60 -14.12 12.53
CA ASP A 59 -7.28 -14.69 12.76
C ASP A 59 -6.91 -15.74 11.69
N GLN A 60 -7.90 -16.48 11.17
CA GLN A 60 -7.72 -17.38 10.03
C GLN A 60 -7.40 -16.60 8.75
N HIS A 61 -8.11 -15.49 8.49
CA HIS A 61 -7.84 -14.63 7.32
C HIS A 61 -6.44 -14.04 7.39
N ILE A 62 -6.05 -13.40 8.50
CA ILE A 62 -4.73 -12.78 8.67
C ILE A 62 -3.61 -13.84 8.66
N SER A 63 -3.81 -15.01 9.28
CA SER A 63 -2.85 -16.11 9.23
C SER A 63 -2.68 -16.62 7.79
N SER A 64 -3.78 -16.86 7.07
CA SER A 64 -3.75 -17.27 5.67
C SER A 64 -3.10 -16.23 4.76
N MET A 65 -3.43 -14.94 4.93
CA MET A 65 -2.91 -13.85 4.10
C MET A 65 -1.41 -13.62 4.28
N ARG A 66 -0.84 -13.97 5.44
CA ARG A 66 0.61 -13.96 5.69
C ARG A 66 1.36 -15.06 4.92
N ASN A 67 0.68 -16.14 4.51
CA ASN A 67 1.32 -17.21 3.75
C ASN A 67 1.70 -16.76 2.33
N ASN A 68 2.83 -17.26 1.85
CA ASN A 68 3.28 -17.01 0.48
C ASN A 68 2.32 -17.65 -0.53
N GLY A 69 1.92 -16.93 -1.57
CA GLY A 69 1.01 -17.44 -2.59
C GLY A 69 -0.48 -17.42 -2.23
N THR A 70 -0.90 -16.85 -1.09
CA THR A 70 -2.32 -16.58 -0.83
C THR A 70 -2.79 -15.35 -1.62
N TYR A 71 -3.79 -15.50 -2.47
CA TYR A 71 -4.39 -14.39 -3.22
C TYR A 71 -4.96 -13.32 -2.27
N GLY A 72 -4.55 -12.07 -2.45
CA GLY A 72 -5.19 -10.91 -1.84
C GLY A 72 -6.28 -10.33 -2.74
N GLY A 73 -7.15 -9.48 -2.19
CA GLY A 73 -8.26 -8.85 -2.89
C GLY A 73 -8.45 -7.38 -2.54
N HIS A 74 -9.71 -6.93 -2.56
CA HIS A 74 -10.07 -5.54 -2.27
C HIS A 74 -9.68 -5.10 -0.85
N LEU A 75 -9.75 -6.01 0.13
CA LEU A 75 -9.40 -5.74 1.52
C LEU A 75 -7.92 -5.36 1.67
N GLU A 76 -7.01 -6.14 1.07
CA GLU A 76 -5.58 -5.87 1.08
C GLU A 76 -5.21 -4.62 0.26
N LEU A 77 -5.95 -4.32 -0.82
CA LEU A 77 -5.79 -3.08 -1.57
C LEU A 77 -6.16 -1.84 -0.73
N THR A 78 -7.27 -1.90 0.00
CA THR A 78 -7.73 -0.82 0.90
C THR A 78 -6.78 -0.63 2.08
N ALA A 79 -6.28 -1.73 2.66
CA ALA A 79 -5.24 -1.68 3.68
C ALA A 79 -3.93 -1.08 3.15
N PHE A 80 -3.50 -1.44 1.94
CA PHE A 80 -2.33 -0.87 1.29
C PHE A 80 -2.48 0.63 0.99
N ALA A 81 -3.63 1.04 0.45
CA ALA A 81 -3.94 2.44 0.12
C ALA A 81 -3.80 3.34 1.35
N GLN A 82 -4.35 2.90 2.50
CA GLN A 82 -4.25 3.60 3.77
C GLN A 82 -2.83 3.54 4.36
N LEU A 83 -2.17 2.37 4.35
CA LEU A 83 -0.82 2.18 4.87
C LEU A 83 0.22 3.07 4.17
N LYS A 84 0.12 3.22 2.85
CA LYS A 84 1.07 4.02 2.05
C LYS A 84 0.58 5.45 1.78
N VAL A 85 -0.66 5.78 2.17
CA VAL A 85 -1.34 7.04 1.87
C VAL A 85 -1.34 7.34 0.36
N VAL A 86 -1.75 6.35 -0.43
CA VAL A 86 -1.78 6.38 -1.90
C VAL A 86 -3.17 6.00 -2.40
N ASN A 87 -3.58 6.58 -3.53
CA ASN A 87 -4.79 6.12 -4.21
C ASN A 87 -4.46 4.88 -5.04
N VAL A 88 -5.31 3.86 -5.02
CA VAL A 88 -5.18 2.68 -5.89
C VAL A 88 -6.28 2.69 -6.94
N LYS A 89 -5.89 2.86 -8.21
CA LYS A 89 -6.79 2.81 -9.36
C LYS A 89 -6.80 1.40 -9.94
N VAL A 90 -7.89 0.67 -9.71
CA VAL A 90 -8.10 -0.67 -10.26
C VAL A 90 -8.74 -0.55 -11.63
N VAL A 91 -8.04 -1.04 -12.65
CA VAL A 91 -8.42 -0.98 -14.07
C VAL A 91 -8.81 -2.37 -14.52
N GLN A 92 -10.06 -2.55 -14.96
CA GLN A 92 -10.60 -3.78 -15.54
C GLN A 92 -11.20 -3.48 -16.92
N PRO A 93 -11.39 -4.48 -17.80
CA PRO A 93 -12.14 -4.28 -19.04
C PRO A 93 -13.55 -3.76 -18.74
N GLY A 94 -13.85 -2.53 -19.18
CA GLY A 94 -15.16 -1.89 -18.98
C GLY A 94 -15.41 -1.26 -17.60
N LEU A 95 -14.52 -1.41 -16.61
CA LEU A 95 -14.69 -0.82 -15.28
C LEU A 95 -13.36 -0.29 -14.73
N VAL A 96 -13.37 0.96 -14.27
CA VAL A 96 -12.24 1.55 -13.54
C VAL A 96 -12.75 2.19 -12.27
N TYR A 97 -12.22 1.79 -11.12
CA TYR A 97 -12.56 2.35 -9.82
C TYR A 97 -11.31 2.75 -9.04
N VAL A 98 -11.47 3.64 -8.05
CA VAL A 98 -10.38 4.16 -7.22
C VAL A 98 -10.68 3.85 -5.77
N ILE A 99 -9.68 3.32 -5.07
CA ILE A 99 -9.62 3.15 -3.63
C ILE A 99 -8.77 4.30 -3.10
N GLU A 100 -9.33 5.17 -2.27
CA GLU A 100 -8.63 6.36 -1.78
C GLU A 100 -7.82 6.05 -0.52
N GLY A 101 -6.53 6.43 -0.51
CA GLY A 101 -5.65 6.23 0.65
C GLY A 101 -5.74 7.32 1.72
N ALA A 102 -6.27 8.49 1.37
CA ALA A 102 -6.25 9.69 2.21
C ALA A 102 -7.48 9.86 3.14
N LYS A 103 -8.54 9.04 3.00
CA LYS A 103 -9.75 9.13 3.83
C LYS A 103 -9.64 8.19 5.04
N ILE A 104 -9.18 8.75 6.16
CA ILE A 104 -9.18 8.06 7.45
C ILE A 104 -10.60 8.11 8.07
N ASP A 105 -11.39 9.13 7.74
CA ASP A 105 -12.69 9.47 8.35
C ASP A 105 -13.90 8.67 7.82
N ILE A 106 -13.78 7.34 7.71
CA ILE A 106 -14.95 6.46 7.45
C ILE A 106 -15.64 6.05 8.77
N PHE A 107 -14.94 6.12 9.90
CA PHE A 107 -15.47 5.85 11.24
C PHE A 107 -15.05 6.96 12.24
N GLY A 108 -15.67 8.14 12.08
CA GLY A 108 -15.87 9.13 13.14
C GLY A 108 -17.31 9.06 13.67
N PRO A 109 -17.62 9.58 14.87
CA PRO A 109 -18.85 9.24 15.60
C PRO A 109 -20.13 9.61 14.83
N SER A 110 -21.07 8.66 14.81
CA SER A 110 -22.09 8.56 13.76
C SER A 110 -23.24 9.58 13.85
N THR A 111 -23.32 10.48 12.87
CA THR A 111 -24.57 11.22 12.53
C THR A 111 -24.65 11.42 11.02
N SER A 112 -25.46 10.69 10.25
CA SER A 112 -26.34 9.54 10.52
C SER A 112 -25.68 8.23 10.04
N THR A 113 -25.51 7.18 10.85
CA THR A 113 -26.49 6.64 11.82
C THR A 113 -25.93 6.46 13.26
N GLY A 114 -26.36 7.32 14.20
CA GLY A 114 -26.46 6.97 15.63
C GLY A 114 -25.32 7.34 16.59
N SER A 115 -25.49 8.49 17.26
CA SER A 115 -25.15 8.79 18.67
C SER A 115 -23.69 8.88 19.19
N ALA A 116 -23.38 10.11 19.66
CA ALA A 116 -22.84 10.46 21.00
C ALA A 116 -21.34 10.28 21.39
N ALA A 117 -20.63 11.42 21.43
CA ALA A 117 -19.81 11.99 22.53
C ALA A 117 -18.75 11.17 23.34
N GLY A 118 -17.46 11.54 23.17
CA GLY A 118 -16.72 12.35 24.18
C GLY A 118 -15.72 11.70 25.19
N GLY A 119 -14.41 12.00 25.04
CA GLY A 119 -13.33 11.99 26.07
C GLY A 119 -12.81 10.62 26.54
N GLU A 120 -11.62 10.44 27.16
CA GLU A 120 -10.38 11.22 27.39
C GLU A 120 -9.28 10.17 27.83
N GLU A 121 -7.98 10.53 27.81
CA GLU A 121 -6.73 9.85 28.27
C GLU A 121 -6.77 8.63 29.26
N VAL A 122 -5.76 7.74 29.41
CA VAL A 122 -4.32 8.00 29.73
C VAL A 122 -3.37 6.82 29.36
N ALA A 123 -2.09 7.13 29.08
CA ALA A 123 -0.96 6.18 29.03
C ALA A 123 -0.38 5.84 30.44
N PRO A 124 0.65 4.96 30.62
CA PRO A 124 2.04 5.38 30.35
C PRO A 124 3.11 4.28 30.01
N ALA A 125 4.24 4.73 29.43
CA ALA A 125 5.63 4.25 29.64
C ALA A 125 6.04 2.78 29.32
N SER A 126 7.29 2.43 28.97
CA SER A 126 8.53 3.15 28.63
C SER A 126 9.56 2.12 28.10
N SER A 127 10.48 2.50 27.19
CA SER A 127 11.93 2.22 27.37
C SER A 127 12.81 2.78 26.25
N LYS A 128 14.04 3.12 26.65
CA LYS A 128 15.01 3.96 25.93
C LYS A 128 16.01 3.09 25.12
N ASP A 129 16.95 3.76 24.43
CA ASP A 129 18.19 3.18 23.89
C ASP A 129 18.14 2.24 22.66
N LYS A 130 18.09 2.87 21.47
CA LYS A 130 18.83 2.44 20.26
C LYS A 130 19.20 3.57 19.28
N ARG A 131 19.14 4.84 19.72
CA ARG A 131 19.57 6.03 18.95
C ARG A 131 21.11 6.17 18.91
N LYS A 132 21.83 5.33 18.14
CA LYS A 132 23.19 5.70 17.67
C LYS A 132 23.76 4.97 16.44
N ALA A 133 23.27 3.78 16.06
CA ALA A 133 24.01 2.90 15.15
C ALA A 133 23.78 3.08 13.63
N LYS A 134 22.65 3.66 13.17
CA LYS A 134 22.33 3.74 11.72
C LYS A 134 22.93 4.97 10.99
N LYS A 135 23.31 6.01 11.73
CA LYS A 135 23.74 7.31 11.17
C LYS A 135 25.09 7.25 10.43
N GLU A 136 25.97 6.32 10.80
CA GLU A 136 27.31 6.21 10.21
C GLU A 136 27.36 5.44 8.88
N ARG A 137 26.39 4.55 8.61
CA ARG A 137 26.41 3.74 7.35
C ARG A 137 25.93 4.51 6.11
N LEU A 138 25.36 5.71 6.30
CA LEU A 138 24.85 6.56 5.24
C LEU A 138 25.88 7.56 4.69
N LYS A 139 26.99 7.81 5.41
CA LYS A 139 27.98 8.83 5.00
C LYS A 139 29.07 8.32 4.05
N LYS A 140 29.22 6.99 3.86
CA LYS A 140 30.28 6.39 3.01
C LYS A 140 29.83 5.95 1.61
N LYS A 141 28.53 6.05 1.26
CA LYS A 141 28.04 5.69 -0.09
C LYS A 141 27.70 6.90 -0.98
N ALA A 142 28.10 8.10 -0.57
CA ALA A 142 27.83 9.38 -1.23
C ALA A 142 29.09 10.02 -1.86
N ALA A 143 30.14 9.25 -2.13
CA ALA A 143 31.46 9.76 -2.55
C ALA A 143 32.04 9.12 -3.83
N GLU A 144 31.40 8.09 -4.39
CA GLU A 144 31.90 7.38 -5.59
C GLU A 144 30.77 7.08 -6.58
N ARG A 145 30.50 8.05 -7.44
CA ARG A 145 30.38 7.93 -8.92
C ARG A 145 29.75 9.20 -9.48
N ALA A 146 30.58 10.22 -9.64
CA ALA A 146 30.32 11.37 -10.48
C ALA A 146 31.09 11.19 -11.81
N ALA A 147 30.34 11.13 -12.90
CA ALA A 147 30.66 11.23 -14.34
C ALA A 147 29.29 10.93 -15.01
N GLY A 148 28.60 11.86 -15.68
CA GLY A 148 28.93 12.39 -17.01
C GLY A 148 28.58 11.32 -18.08
N GLU A 149 27.81 11.49 -19.16
CA GLU A 149 27.27 12.62 -19.97
C GLU A 149 26.07 12.04 -20.82
N ASP A 150 25.06 12.72 -21.38
CA ASP A 150 24.40 14.05 -21.18
C ASP A 150 23.05 14.12 -21.98
N SER A 151 22.60 15.29 -22.48
CA SER A 151 21.57 15.59 -23.54
C SER A 151 20.03 15.42 -23.31
N ASP A 152 19.37 16.60 -23.26
CA ASP A 152 18.18 17.09 -24.03
C ASP A 152 16.70 16.68 -23.75
N ASP A 153 15.88 17.75 -23.69
CA ASP A 153 14.44 18.03 -23.89
C ASP A 153 13.40 16.88 -24.02
N ASP A 154 12.13 17.00 -23.61
CA ASP A 154 11.24 18.18 -23.60
C ASP A 154 10.02 18.02 -22.64
N ASP A 155 9.21 19.08 -22.53
CA ASP A 155 7.80 19.15 -22.03
C ASP A 155 7.41 19.08 -20.52
N ASP A 156 6.55 20.05 -20.16
CA ASP A 156 5.87 20.30 -18.88
C ASP A 156 4.55 19.49 -18.74
N ASP A 157 4.36 18.80 -17.60
CA ASP A 157 3.04 18.44 -17.06
C ASP A 157 3.02 18.63 -15.54
N GLY A 158 2.69 19.85 -15.10
CA GLY A 158 2.49 20.20 -13.69
C GLY A 158 1.43 19.33 -12.97
N SER A 159 1.87 18.22 -12.35
CA SER A 159 1.00 17.34 -11.56
C SER A 159 0.68 17.92 -10.16
N PRO A 160 -0.60 18.21 -9.84
CA PRO A 160 -1.03 18.88 -8.60
C PRO A 160 -1.01 17.97 -7.35
N PRO A 161 -1.19 18.52 -6.11
CA PRO A 161 -0.75 17.90 -4.85
C PRO A 161 -1.71 16.84 -4.29
N PHE A 162 -2.03 15.83 -5.10
CA PHE A 162 -2.80 14.66 -4.70
C PHE A 162 -1.86 13.55 -4.16
N PRO A 163 -2.36 12.65 -3.28
CA PRO A 163 -1.60 11.46 -2.90
C PRO A 163 -1.23 10.66 -4.15
N ALA A 164 -0.01 10.11 -4.17
CA ALA A 164 0.50 9.34 -5.30
C ALA A 164 -0.52 8.25 -5.70
N THR A 165 -0.74 8.08 -7.01
CA THR A 165 -1.72 7.12 -7.52
C THR A 165 -1.03 5.90 -8.13
N VAL A 166 -1.34 4.74 -7.57
CA VAL A 166 -0.88 3.40 -7.97
C VAL A 166 -1.92 2.76 -8.89
N TYR A 167 -1.49 2.06 -9.92
CA TYR A 167 -2.37 1.39 -10.88
C TYR A 167 -2.26 -0.13 -10.76
N VAL A 168 -3.41 -0.80 -10.72
CA VAL A 168 -3.53 -2.26 -10.58
C VAL A 168 -4.58 -2.75 -11.58
N ALA A 169 -4.40 -3.93 -12.13
CA ALA A 169 -5.41 -4.61 -12.96
C ALA A 169 -5.42 -6.11 -12.61
N PRO A 170 -6.58 -6.78 -12.56
CA PRO A 170 -6.65 -8.19 -12.21
C PRO A 170 -5.88 -9.04 -13.22
N ALA A 171 -5.20 -10.09 -12.73
CA ALA A 171 -4.29 -10.91 -13.53
C ALA A 171 -4.94 -11.37 -14.85
N SER A 172 -4.40 -10.99 -16.01
CA SER A 172 -3.07 -11.44 -16.44
C SER A 172 -1.99 -10.35 -16.57
N ARG A 173 -2.26 -9.12 -16.13
CA ARG A 173 -1.56 -7.92 -16.60
C ARG A 173 -1.78 -6.74 -15.65
N HIS A 174 -0.76 -5.97 -15.25
CA HIS A 174 -0.87 -4.82 -14.33
C HIS A 174 -0.40 -3.50 -14.96
N ALA A 175 -1.16 -2.41 -14.87
CA ALA A 175 -0.88 -1.17 -15.60
C ALA A 175 0.28 -0.34 -15.01
N ARG A 176 1.22 0.11 -15.85
CA ARG A 176 2.27 1.10 -15.55
C ARG A 176 2.04 2.38 -16.37
N ARG A 177 2.36 3.54 -15.80
CA ARG A 177 2.48 4.83 -16.50
C ARG A 177 3.67 4.75 -17.47
N VAL A 178 3.47 5.19 -18.72
CA VAL A 178 4.58 5.60 -19.61
C VAL A 178 4.99 7.02 -19.23
#